data_AF-A0A1P8FPP9-F1
#
_entry.id   AF-A0A1P8FPP9-F1
#
_cell.length_a   1.000
_cell.length_b   1.000
_cell.length_c   1.000
_cell.angle_alpha   90.00
_cell.angle_beta   90.00
_cell.angle_gamma   90.00
#
_symmetry.space_group_name_H-M   'P 1'
#
loop_
_entity.id
_entity.type
_entity.pdbx_description
1 polymer ?
#
loop_
_entity_poly.entity_id
_entity_poly.type
_entity_poly.pdbx_seq_one_letter_code
_entity_poly.pdbx_strand_id
1 'polypeptide(L)'
;MDVVIRKIGSSLGIIIPKSLLDSWNLGEGDHLSVTGKGISPRKAVDADEDKWRHALAVVDRFTPRQIRAKSLANLHRWKQSGAWVSAYDEWSGIMKGKDDGVLLAAMLGRDERSIRLRQSMPYVGLLSREQVKALNDQAAG
;
A
#
# COMPACT_ATOMS: atom_id res chain seq x y z
N MET A 1 -15.45 -22.53 -17.14
CA MET A 1 -15.03 -22.09 -18.49
C MET A 1 -13.64 -22.64 -18.68
N ASP A 2 -13.42 -23.38 -19.75
CA ASP A 2 -12.15 -24.05 -19.99
C ASP A 2 -11.31 -23.22 -20.96
N VAL A 3 -10.01 -23.13 -20.70
CA VAL A 3 -9.03 -22.50 -21.59
C VAL A 3 -8.01 -23.55 -22.03
N VAL A 4 -7.54 -23.42 -23.26
CA VAL A 4 -6.53 -24.32 -23.83
C VAL A 4 -5.15 -23.69 -23.75
N ILE A 5 -4.15 -24.52 -23.41
CA ILE A 5 -2.74 -24.15 -23.51
C ILE A 5 -2.34 -24.22 -24.99
N ARG A 6 -1.70 -23.18 -25.50
CA ARG A 6 -1.23 -23.08 -26.88
C ARG A 6 0.17 -22.47 -26.96
N LYS A 7 0.83 -22.62 -28.11
CA LYS A 7 2.11 -21.95 -28.39
C LYS A 7 1.88 -20.44 -28.64
N ILE A 8 2.67 -19.61 -27.96
CA ILE A 8 2.75 -18.15 -28.13
C ILE A 8 4.23 -17.78 -28.21
N GLY A 9 4.71 -17.46 -29.42
CA GLY A 9 6.13 -17.25 -29.68
C GLY A 9 6.95 -18.50 -29.35
N SER A 10 7.97 -18.33 -28.48
CA SER A 10 8.82 -19.41 -27.97
C SER A 10 8.27 -20.09 -26.71
N SER A 11 7.09 -19.70 -26.23
CA SER A 11 6.52 -20.16 -24.96
C SER A 11 5.16 -20.84 -25.14
N LEU A 12 4.67 -21.46 -24.07
CA LEU A 12 3.28 -21.88 -23.94
C LEU A 12 2.50 -20.82 -23.16
N GLY A 13 1.24 -20.62 -23.53
CA GLY A 13 0.35 -19.69 -22.83
C GLY A 13 -1.11 -20.06 -22.99
N ILE A 14 -1.96 -19.30 -22.31
CA ILE A 14 -3.41 -19.39 -22.39
C ILE A 14 -3.96 -18.06 -22.90
N ILE A 15 -5.17 -18.06 -23.47
CA ILE A 15 -5.88 -16.81 -23.78
C ILE A 15 -7.04 -16.66 -22.82
N ILE A 16 -7.05 -15.53 -22.11
CA ILE A 16 -8.12 -15.14 -21.21
C ILE A 16 -9.10 -14.26 -22.01
N PRO A 17 -10.42 -14.55 -21.98
CA PRO A 17 -11.40 -13.72 -22.66
C PRO A 17 -11.36 -12.28 -22.15
N LYS A 18 -11.49 -11.33 -23.08
CA LYS A 18 -11.51 -9.90 -22.77
C LYS A 18 -12.58 -9.55 -21.73
N SER A 19 -13.77 -10.12 -21.83
CA SER A 19 -14.86 -9.89 -20.86
C SER A 19 -14.50 -10.29 -19.42
N LEU A 20 -13.67 -11.33 -19.24
CA LEU A 20 -13.20 -11.73 -17.92
C LEU A 20 -12.16 -10.73 -17.39
N LEU A 21 -11.23 -10.28 -18.25
CA LEU A 21 -10.26 -9.24 -17.90
C LEU A 21 -10.95 -7.91 -17.56
N ASP A 22 -11.97 -7.52 -18.33
CA ASP A 22 -12.78 -6.32 -18.09
C ASP A 22 -13.49 -6.43 -16.72
N SER A 23 -14.06 -7.59 -16.38
CA SER A 23 -14.67 -7.82 -15.05
C SER A 23 -13.68 -7.74 -13.90
N TRP A 24 -12.39 -7.94 -14.19
CA TRP A 24 -11.29 -7.80 -13.24
C TRP A 24 -10.62 -6.44 -13.29
N ASN A 25 -11.06 -5.54 -14.19
CA ASN A 25 -10.46 -4.24 -14.47
C ASN A 25 -8.95 -4.34 -14.77
N LEU A 26 -8.57 -5.31 -15.61
CA LEU A 26 -7.19 -5.54 -16.03
C LEU A 26 -6.96 -5.18 -17.50
N GLY A 27 -5.84 -4.53 -17.77
CA GLY A 27 -5.37 -4.16 -19.09
C GLY A 27 -4.05 -4.81 -19.49
N GLU A 28 -3.54 -4.41 -20.65
CA GLU A 28 -2.20 -4.80 -21.09
C GLU A 28 -1.14 -4.24 -20.14
N GLY A 29 -0.21 -5.10 -19.71
CA GLY A 29 0.85 -4.74 -18.74
C GLY A 29 0.54 -5.09 -17.28
N ASP A 30 -0.71 -5.43 -16.95
CA ASP A 30 -1.06 -5.84 -15.59
C ASP A 30 -0.61 -7.27 -15.24
N HIS A 31 -0.48 -7.54 -13.93
CA HIS A 31 0.00 -8.82 -13.41
C HIS A 31 -1.14 -9.69 -12.83
N LEU A 32 -1.11 -10.98 -13.17
CA LEU A 32 -1.97 -12.01 -12.59
C LEU A 32 -1.22 -12.83 -11.53
N SER A 33 -1.97 -13.39 -10.58
CA SER A 33 -1.43 -14.40 -9.65
C SER A 33 -1.70 -15.79 -10.22
N VAL A 34 -0.66 -16.64 -10.24
CA VAL A 34 -0.77 -18.05 -10.65
C VAL A 34 -0.42 -18.91 -9.45
N THR A 35 -1.35 -19.78 -9.05
CA THR A 35 -1.18 -20.71 -7.94
C THR A 35 -1.57 -22.12 -8.39
N GLY A 36 -1.28 -23.14 -7.57
CA GLY A 36 -1.76 -24.50 -7.83
C GLY A 36 -3.29 -24.64 -7.88
N LYS A 37 -4.04 -23.64 -7.38
CA LYS A 37 -5.51 -23.61 -7.41
C LYS A 37 -6.09 -22.87 -8.62
N GLY A 38 -5.27 -22.16 -9.40
CA GLY A 38 -5.71 -21.44 -10.59
C GLY A 38 -5.04 -20.09 -10.78
N ILE A 39 -5.63 -19.30 -11.69
CA ILE A 39 -5.21 -17.96 -12.06
C ILE A 39 -6.28 -16.98 -11.61
N SER A 40 -5.86 -15.90 -10.97
CA SER A 40 -6.74 -14.83 -10.56
C SER A 40 -6.07 -13.49 -10.85
N PRO A 41 -6.83 -12.38 -10.86
CA PRO A 41 -6.24 -11.07 -10.62
C PRO A 41 -5.35 -11.20 -9.41
N ARG A 42 -4.17 -10.57 -9.46
CA ARG A 42 -3.55 -10.24 -8.19
C ARG A 42 -4.59 -9.36 -7.51
N LYS A 43 -5.31 -9.89 -6.52
CA LYS A 43 -5.97 -9.04 -5.55
C LYS A 43 -4.84 -8.14 -5.08
N ALA A 44 -4.91 -6.85 -5.38
CA ALA A 44 -4.57 -5.94 -4.33
C ALA A 44 -5.52 -6.35 -3.20
N VAL A 45 -5.10 -7.28 -2.35
CA VAL A 45 -5.53 -7.21 -0.95
C VAL A 45 -5.14 -5.80 -0.63
N ASP A 46 -6.14 -4.90 -0.60
CA ASP A 46 -5.98 -3.48 -0.92
C ASP A 46 -4.71 -3.01 -0.24
N ALA A 47 -3.61 -2.89 -1.00
CA ALA A 47 -2.31 -2.70 -0.35
C ALA A 47 -2.33 -1.35 0.38
N ASP A 48 -3.25 -0.47 0.00
CA ASP A 48 -3.60 0.71 0.76
C ASP A 48 -4.51 0.45 1.97
N GLU A 49 -5.50 -0.44 1.93
CA GLU A 49 -6.37 -0.76 3.08
C GLU A 49 -5.56 -1.32 4.25
N ASP A 50 -4.58 -2.20 4.01
CA ASP A 50 -3.67 -2.66 5.08
C ASP A 50 -2.85 -1.50 5.66
N LYS A 51 -2.41 -0.57 4.81
CA LYS A 51 -1.69 0.64 5.22
C LYS A 51 -2.61 1.63 5.93
N TRP A 52 -3.88 1.70 5.56
CA TRP A 52 -4.91 2.50 6.21
C TRP A 52 -5.24 1.94 7.58
N ARG A 53 -5.40 0.62 7.72
CA ARG A 53 -5.56 -0.06 9.01
C ARG A 53 -4.35 0.15 9.91
N HIS A 54 -3.14 0.09 9.35
CA HIS A 54 -1.91 0.46 10.07
C HIS A 54 -1.95 1.91 10.55
N ALA A 55 -2.30 2.86 9.67
CA ALA A 55 -2.41 4.28 9.99
C ALA A 55 -3.47 4.53 11.07
N LEU A 56 -4.62 3.86 10.98
CA LEU A 56 -5.69 3.91 11.98
C LEU A 56 -5.20 3.42 13.34
N ALA A 57 -4.53 2.26 13.38
CA ALA A 57 -3.97 1.72 14.62
C ALA A 57 -2.90 2.62 15.25
N VAL A 58 -2.13 3.36 14.42
CA VAL A 58 -1.20 4.39 14.89
C VAL A 58 -1.95 5.59 15.48
N VAL A 59 -2.93 6.15 14.77
CA VAL A 59 -3.70 7.31 15.25
C VAL A 59 -4.44 6.99 16.56
N ASP A 60 -4.94 5.77 16.70
CA ASP A 60 -5.61 5.28 17.90
C ASP A 60 -4.69 5.20 19.14
N ARG A 61 -3.38 4.99 18.95
CA ARG A 61 -2.41 4.74 20.04
C ARG A 61 -1.45 5.88 20.32
N PHE A 62 -1.23 6.77 19.35
CA PHE A 62 -0.20 7.79 19.42
C PHE A 62 -0.77 9.17 19.15
N THR A 63 -0.33 10.13 19.96
CA THR A 63 -0.67 11.54 19.74
C THR A 63 -0.07 12.05 18.42
N PRO A 64 -0.69 13.05 17.77
CA PRO A 64 -0.11 13.72 16.60
C PRO A 64 1.34 14.16 16.82
N ARG A 65 1.67 14.67 18.02
CA ARG A 65 3.04 15.04 18.40
C ARG A 65 4.02 13.87 18.33
N GLN A 66 3.66 12.70 18.85
CA GLN A 66 4.52 11.50 18.79
C GLN A 66 4.68 11.00 17.34
N ILE A 67 3.60 11.01 16.57
CA ILE A 67 3.60 10.63 15.15
C ILE A 67 4.55 11.52 14.36
N ARG A 68 4.46 12.85 14.55
CA ARG A 68 5.35 13.84 13.92
C ARG A 68 6.81 13.61 14.29
N ALA A 69 7.11 13.46 15.58
CA ALA A 69 8.49 13.27 16.05
C ALA A 69 9.14 12.02 15.42
N LYS A 70 8.45 10.88 15.44
CA LYS A 70 8.94 9.65 14.82
C LYS A 70 9.06 9.76 13.31
N SER A 71 8.07 10.37 12.66
CA SER A 71 8.04 10.54 11.20
C SER A 71 9.18 11.42 10.70
N LEU A 72 9.46 12.53 11.38
CA LEU A 72 10.59 13.41 11.05
C LEU A 72 11.94 12.71 11.20
N ALA A 73 12.11 11.90 12.26
CA ALA A 73 13.33 11.11 12.44
C ALA A 73 13.51 10.07 11.31
N ASN A 74 12.43 9.40 10.90
CA ASN A 74 12.47 8.46 9.79
C ASN A 74 12.76 9.14 8.45
N LEU A 75 12.10 10.26 8.15
CA LEU A 75 12.36 11.06 6.96
C LEU A 75 13.83 11.51 6.91
N HIS A 76 14.35 12.06 8.02
CA HIS A 76 15.75 12.48 8.08
C HIS A 76 16.71 11.32 7.77
N ARG A 77 16.46 10.14 8.33
CA ARG A 77 17.24 8.92 8.06
C ARG A 77 17.14 8.49 6.58
N TRP A 78 15.96 8.51 5.98
CA TRP A 78 15.77 8.15 4.56
C TRP A 78 16.50 9.12 3.63
N LYS A 79 16.47 10.41 3.96
CA LYS A 79 17.22 11.44 3.23
C LYS A 79 18.72 11.18 3.30
N GLN A 80 19.24 10.82 4.48
CA GLN A 80 20.66 10.48 4.66
C GLN A 80 21.07 9.21 3.91
N SER A 81 20.17 8.24 3.75
CA SER A 81 20.44 7.00 3.02
C SER A 81 20.23 7.10 1.50
N GLY A 82 19.93 8.29 0.96
CA GLY A 82 19.66 8.49 -0.47
C GLY A 82 18.35 7.89 -0.96
N ALA A 83 17.46 7.45 -0.07
CA ALA A 83 16.16 6.90 -0.42
C ALA A 83 15.15 8.04 -0.58
N TRP A 84 15.14 8.67 -1.75
CA TRP A 84 14.17 9.72 -2.06
C TRP A 84 12.89 9.11 -2.66
N VAL A 85 11.78 9.25 -1.95
CA VAL A 85 10.45 8.95 -2.47
C VAL A 85 9.74 10.23 -2.88
N SER A 86 8.94 10.20 -3.94
CA SER A 86 8.18 11.36 -4.45
C SER A 86 7.27 12.01 -3.41
N ALA A 87 6.89 11.26 -2.37
CA ALA A 87 6.10 11.75 -1.23
C ALA A 87 6.91 12.44 -0.12
N TYR A 88 8.25 12.49 -0.20
CA TYR A 88 9.12 12.98 0.88
C TYR A 88 8.82 14.42 1.29
N ASP A 89 8.83 15.34 0.33
CA ASP A 89 8.68 16.77 0.61
C ASP A 89 7.28 17.09 1.15
N GLU A 90 6.28 16.39 0.61
CA GLU A 90 4.91 16.50 1.07
C GLU A 90 4.76 16.01 2.52
N TRP A 91 5.28 14.82 2.85
CA TRP A 91 5.30 14.33 4.23
C TRP A 91 6.08 15.26 5.17
N SER A 92 7.25 15.75 4.74
CA SER A 92 8.04 16.71 5.52
C SER A 92 7.25 18.00 5.80
N GLY A 93 6.53 18.53 4.81
CA GLY A 93 5.65 19.69 4.97
C GLY A 93 4.53 19.42 5.96
N ILE A 94 3.81 18.30 5.80
CA ILE A 94 2.73 17.88 6.70
C ILE A 94 3.26 17.76 8.13
N MET A 95 4.39 17.08 8.35
CA MET A 95 4.92 16.78 9.68
C MET A 95 5.45 18.02 10.42
N LYS A 96 6.01 19.00 9.68
CA LYS A 96 6.46 20.30 10.24
C LYS A 96 5.31 21.27 10.51
N GLY A 97 4.17 21.09 9.85
CA GLY A 97 2.96 21.86 10.11
C GLY A 97 2.43 21.67 11.54
N LYS A 98 1.63 22.63 12.00
CA LYS A 98 0.94 22.57 13.31
C LYS A 98 -0.50 22.08 13.21
N ASP A 99 -1.02 21.92 11.99
CA ASP A 99 -2.38 21.46 11.74
C ASP A 99 -2.45 19.94 11.81
N ASP A 100 -3.05 19.42 12.87
CA ASP A 100 -3.27 17.99 13.08
C ASP A 100 -4.37 17.44 12.17
N GLY A 101 -5.32 18.26 11.71
CA GLY A 101 -6.32 17.86 10.73
C GLY A 101 -5.68 17.48 9.39
N VAL A 102 -4.68 18.23 8.93
CA VAL A 102 -3.93 17.91 7.71
C VAL A 102 -3.15 16.59 7.85
N LEU A 103 -2.57 16.33 9.02
CA LEU A 103 -1.89 15.08 9.30
C LEU A 103 -2.86 13.90 9.29
N LEU A 104 -3.98 14.01 10.00
CA LEU A 104 -4.98 12.95 10.10
C LEU A 104 -5.65 12.69 8.74
N ALA A 105 -5.95 13.74 7.97
CA ALA A 105 -6.47 13.61 6.61
C ALA A 105 -5.50 12.84 5.71
N ALA A 106 -4.20 13.15 5.75
CA ALA A 106 -3.20 12.42 4.97
C ALA A 106 -3.04 10.95 5.40
N MET A 107 -3.24 10.66 6.70
CA MET A 107 -3.14 9.30 7.23
C MET A 107 -4.39 8.46 6.95
N LEU A 108 -5.58 9.04 7.09
CA LEU A 108 -6.85 8.29 7.13
C LEU A 108 -7.78 8.60 5.96
N GLY A 109 -7.46 9.59 5.13
CA GLY A 109 -8.27 9.96 3.96
C GLY A 109 -8.37 8.83 2.96
N ARG A 110 -9.48 8.78 2.22
CA ARG A 110 -9.75 7.76 1.18
C ARG A 110 -9.54 8.30 -0.24
N ASP A 111 -9.09 9.54 -0.37
CA ASP A 111 -8.76 10.14 -1.66
C ASP A 111 -7.41 9.65 -2.23
N GLU A 112 -7.21 9.86 -3.53
CA GLU A 112 -6.00 9.46 -4.25
C GLU A 112 -4.71 10.00 -3.60
N ARG A 113 -4.77 11.23 -3.08
CA ARG A 113 -3.64 11.88 -2.41
C ARG A 113 -3.23 11.10 -1.16
N SER A 114 -4.19 10.72 -0.33
CA SER A 114 -3.98 9.97 0.91
C SER A 114 -3.49 8.55 0.62
N ILE A 115 -4.08 7.89 -0.38
CA ILE A 115 -3.66 6.55 -0.86
C ILE A 115 -2.20 6.58 -1.33
N ARG A 116 -1.83 7.59 -2.15
CA ARG A 116 -0.46 7.78 -2.63
C ARG A 116 0.50 8.04 -1.47
N LEU A 117 0.15 8.93 -0.55
CA LEU A 117 0.98 9.26 0.62
C LEU A 117 1.22 8.04 1.52
N ARG A 118 0.21 7.19 1.72
CA ARG A 118 0.35 5.95 2.47
C ARG A 118 1.28 4.94 1.82
N GLN A 119 1.61 5.02 0.53
CA GLN A 119 2.65 4.16 -0.06
C GLN A 119 4.05 4.41 0.53
N SER A 120 4.25 5.49 1.28
CA SER A 120 5.51 5.83 1.93
C SER A 120 5.28 6.36 3.35
N MET A 121 4.74 5.53 4.24
CA MET A 121 4.41 5.90 5.62
C MET A 121 5.64 6.26 6.46
N PRO A 122 5.91 7.54 6.79
CA PRO A 122 7.09 7.90 7.59
C PRO A 122 6.91 7.51 9.06
N TYR A 123 5.70 7.19 9.51
CA TYR A 123 5.38 6.78 10.88
C TYR A 123 5.59 5.27 11.16
N VAL A 124 6.25 4.55 10.25
CA VAL A 124 6.63 3.15 10.48
C VAL A 124 7.52 2.99 11.72
N GLY A 125 7.33 1.86 12.42
CA GLY A 125 8.05 1.54 13.65
C GLY A 125 7.54 2.29 14.89
N LEU A 126 6.36 2.92 14.83
CA LEU A 126 5.57 3.26 16.01
C LEU A 126 4.90 2.02 16.61
N LEU A 127 4.30 1.19 15.76
CA LEU A 127 3.81 -0.12 16.16
C LEU A 127 4.96 -1.13 16.23
N SER A 128 4.93 -1.99 17.23
CA SER A 128 5.82 -3.14 17.36
C SER A 128 5.57 -4.16 16.25
N ARG A 129 6.55 -5.04 16.01
CA ARG A 129 6.41 -6.12 15.01
C ARG A 129 5.24 -7.05 15.32
N GLU A 130 5.00 -7.34 16.59
CA GLU A 130 3.88 -8.18 17.04
C GLU A 130 2.53 -7.51 16.75
N GLN A 131 2.40 -6.21 17.00
CA GLN A 131 1.19 -5.46 16.68
C GLN A 131 0.93 -5.42 15.17
N VAL A 132 1.98 -5.21 14.36
CA VAL A 132 1.85 -5.25 12.89
C VAL A 132 1.45 -6.65 12.41
N LYS A 133 2.05 -7.70 12.97
CA LYS A 133 1.68 -9.08 12.63
C LYS A 133 0.21 -9.37 12.95
N ALA A 134 -0.25 -9.00 14.14
CA ALA A 134 -1.65 -9.18 14.54
C ALA A 134 -2.63 -8.46 13.61
N LEU A 135 -2.30 -7.24 13.16
CA LEU A 135 -3.12 -6.49 12.19
C LEU A 135 -3.19 -7.19 10.82
N ASN A 136 -2.07 -7.73 10.34
CA ASN A 136 -2.02 -8.46 9.07
C ASN A 136 -2.79 -9.79 9.15
N ASP A 137 -2.68 -10.51 10.28
CA ASP A 137 -3.38 -11.77 10.50
C ASP A 137 -4.92 -11.55 10.52
N GLN A 138 -5.39 -10.42 11.08
CA GLN A 138 -6.80 -10.01 11.06
C GLN A 138 -7.31 -9.59 9.67
N ALA A 139 -6.43 -9.17 8.77
CA ALA A 139 -6.79 -8.80 7.40
C ALA A 139 -6.84 -10.00 6.44
N ALA A 140 -6.14 -11.08 6.77
CA ALA A 140 -6.06 -12.29 5.98
C ALA A 140 -7.18 -13.32 6.30
N GLY A 141 -7.84 -13.20 7.44
CA GLY A 141 -9.00 -13.99 7.85
C GLY A 141 -10.32 -13.39 7.36
#